data_AF-A0A965PD93-F1
#
_entry.id   AF-A0A965PD93-F1
#
_cell.length_a   1.000
_cell.length_b   1.000
_cell.length_c   1.000
_cell.angle_alpha   90.00
_cell.angle_beta   90.00
_cell.angle_gamma   90.00
#
_symmetry.space_group_name_H-M   'P 1'
#
loop_
_entity.id
_entity.type
_entity.pdbx_description
1 polymer ?
#
loop_
_entity_poly.entity_id
_entity_poly.type
_entity_poly.pdbx_seq_one_letter_code
_entity_poly.pdbx_strand_id
1 'polypeptide(L)'
;MSVPVIKITLESKELRATLNQLPERLNERARKTGARRALAPFVKELAKLWKASMYRGKNTHRQAIASATQMDVRRTGAGPSAQLRAQIGIRYGAKGGARAKGRQRIYHILESGFRHFGGGSSFYASAPQSLASQRDARRAFVKEKRDAIWKANPGNARQAKQARSSAMYAMYAEARSQFKELAEYTSTKRKAMNAAKGSAKTIRGAFRSYRWARANLEKVMDAMARETLAEAKKLLSKGGKP
;
A
#
# COMPACT_ATOMS: atom_id res chain seq x y z
N MET A 1 -4.02 3.03 15.80
CA MET A 1 -2.62 3.37 16.14
C MET A 1 -1.81 3.34 14.86
N SER A 2 -1.12 4.43 14.50
CA SER A 2 -0.18 4.41 13.38
C SER A 2 1.02 3.52 13.71
N VAL A 3 1.52 2.75 12.75
CA VAL A 3 2.80 2.05 12.91
C VAL A 3 3.89 3.10 13.11
N PRO A 4 4.80 2.95 14.10
CA PRO A 4 5.90 3.89 14.27
C PRO A 4 6.74 3.92 12.99
N VAL A 5 6.99 5.11 12.46
CA VAL A 5 7.87 5.28 11.30
C VAL A 5 9.29 5.35 11.81
N ILE A 6 10.12 4.37 11.44
CA ILE A 6 11.56 4.43 11.72
C ILE A 6 12.18 5.36 10.68
N LYS A 7 12.64 6.53 11.14
CA LYS A 7 13.40 7.49 10.32
C LYS A 7 14.88 7.25 10.54
N ILE A 8 15.66 7.28 9.47
CA ILE A 8 17.10 7.04 9.50
C ILE A 8 17.77 8.05 8.59
N THR A 9 18.91 8.56 9.04
CA THR A 9 19.81 9.41 8.27
C THR A 9 21.08 8.64 7.97
N LEU A 10 21.52 8.62 6.71
CA LEU A 10 22.80 8.04 6.33
C LEU A 10 23.89 9.11 6.46
N GLU A 11 24.75 8.98 7.47
CA GLU A 11 25.85 9.90 7.73
C GLU A 11 27.18 9.22 7.45
N SER A 12 27.57 9.18 6.17
CA SER A 12 28.89 8.71 5.76
C SER A 12 29.68 9.86 5.14
N LYS A 13 30.85 10.18 5.72
CA LYS A 13 31.75 11.23 5.24
C LYS A 13 32.23 10.96 3.82
N GLU A 14 32.65 9.72 3.54
CA GLU A 14 33.09 9.30 2.20
C GLU A 14 31.96 9.42 1.19
N LEU A 15 30.78 8.89 1.52
CA LEU A 15 29.60 8.97 0.64
C LEU A 15 29.25 10.42 0.30
N ARG A 16 29.27 11.30 1.31
CA ARG A 16 28.99 12.73 1.11
C ARG A 16 30.04 13.37 0.20
N ALA A 17 31.33 13.08 0.41
CA ALA A 17 32.40 13.60 -0.43
C ALA A 17 32.26 13.12 -1.89
N THR A 18 32.01 11.83 -2.12
CA THR A 18 31.83 11.27 -3.47
C THR A 18 30.57 11.84 -4.16
N LEU A 19 29.47 12.00 -3.44
CA LEU A 19 28.23 12.55 -3.99
C LEU A 19 28.37 14.03 -4.36
N ASN A 20 29.19 14.81 -3.63
CA ASN A 20 29.43 16.22 -3.92
C ASN A 20 30.23 16.44 -5.23
N GLN A 21 30.97 15.43 -5.70
CA GLN A 21 31.70 15.49 -6.97
C GLN A 21 30.80 15.27 -8.19
N LEU A 22 29.56 14.80 -8.00
CA LEU A 22 28.63 14.51 -9.08
C LEU A 22 27.70 15.70 -9.36
N PRO A 23 27.39 16.01 -10.64
CA PRO A 23 26.30 16.89 -11.00
C PRO A 23 24.97 16.44 -10.38
N GLU A 24 24.07 17.38 -10.08
CA GLU A 24 22.80 17.12 -9.36
C GLU A 24 22.02 15.91 -9.95
N ARG A 25 21.88 15.87 -11.28
CA ARG A 25 21.16 14.78 -11.97
C ARG A 25 21.80 13.41 -11.77
N LEU A 26 23.14 13.33 -11.81
CA LEU A 26 23.87 12.08 -11.61
C LEU A 26 23.90 11.66 -10.14
N ASN A 27 24.00 12.62 -9.23
CA ASN A 27 23.88 12.40 -7.79
C ASN A 27 22.50 11.80 -7.45
N GLU A 28 21.40 12.41 -7.92
CA GLU A 28 20.05 11.87 -7.71
C GLU A 28 19.90 10.47 -8.29
N ARG A 29 20.45 10.23 -9.49
CA ARG A 29 20.45 8.91 -10.13
C ARG A 29 21.22 7.88 -9.30
N ALA A 30 22.40 8.22 -8.79
CA ALA A 30 23.20 7.36 -7.93
C ALA A 30 22.41 6.96 -6.68
N ARG A 31 21.87 7.95 -5.94
CA ARG A 31 21.07 7.73 -4.74
C ARG A 31 19.84 6.86 -5.00
N LYS A 32 19.08 7.14 -6.07
CA LYS A 32 17.89 6.34 -6.44
C LYS A 32 18.26 4.90 -6.80
N THR A 33 19.32 4.71 -7.57
CA THR A 33 19.73 3.40 -8.07
C THR A 33 20.35 2.55 -6.96
N GLY A 34 21.25 3.15 -6.17
CA GLY A 34 21.85 2.53 -4.99
C GLY A 34 20.79 2.10 -3.99
N ALA A 35 19.84 2.99 -3.63
CA ALA A 35 18.74 2.65 -2.75
C ALA A 35 17.88 1.49 -3.31
N ARG A 36 17.55 1.48 -4.61
CA ARG A 36 16.76 0.36 -5.20
C ARG A 36 17.50 -0.97 -5.14
N ARG A 37 18.81 -0.98 -5.42
CA ARG A 37 19.62 -2.20 -5.33
C ARG A 37 19.74 -2.68 -3.89
N ALA A 38 20.07 -1.78 -2.97
CA ALA A 38 20.20 -2.08 -1.55
C ALA A 38 18.91 -2.66 -0.98
N LEU A 39 17.75 -2.10 -1.33
CA LEU A 39 16.45 -2.50 -0.77
C LEU A 39 15.85 -3.75 -1.42
N ALA A 40 16.32 -4.17 -2.60
CA ALA A 40 15.72 -5.29 -3.34
C ALA A 40 15.75 -6.64 -2.60
N PRO A 41 16.86 -7.05 -1.95
CA PRO A 41 16.88 -8.27 -1.14
C PRO A 41 15.88 -8.21 0.03
N PHE A 42 15.84 -7.08 0.72
CA PHE A 42 14.97 -6.87 1.88
C PHE A 42 13.47 -6.91 1.54
N VAL A 43 13.07 -6.42 0.35
CA VAL A 43 11.70 -6.59 -0.15
C VAL A 43 11.36 -8.08 -0.31
N LYS A 44 12.28 -8.88 -0.85
CA LYS A 44 12.07 -10.33 -1.01
C LYS A 44 11.98 -11.05 0.32
N GLU A 45 12.84 -10.69 1.28
CA GLU A 45 12.79 -11.25 2.64
C GLU A 45 11.48 -10.93 3.35
N LEU A 46 11.04 -9.67 3.32
CA LEU A 46 9.77 -9.27 3.91
C LEU A 46 8.60 -10.02 3.25
N ALA A 47 8.62 -10.17 1.91
CA ALA A 47 7.60 -10.93 1.19
C ALA A 47 7.60 -12.43 1.60
N LYS A 48 8.78 -13.04 1.79
CA LYS A 48 8.91 -14.42 2.29
C LYS A 48 8.35 -14.57 3.70
N LEU A 49 8.65 -13.61 4.59
CA LEU A 49 8.14 -13.59 5.96
C LEU A 49 6.60 -13.57 5.97
N TRP A 50 5.99 -12.77 5.09
CA TRP A 50 4.54 -12.75 4.93
C TRP A 50 3.97 -14.05 4.35
N LYS A 51 4.67 -14.66 3.39
CA LYS A 51 4.28 -15.96 2.83
C LYS A 51 4.32 -17.08 3.88
N ALA A 52 5.30 -17.06 4.77
CA ALA A 52 5.51 -18.05 5.83
C ALA A 52 4.64 -17.80 7.08
N SER A 53 4.00 -16.63 7.19
CA SER A 53 3.22 -16.29 8.39
C SER A 53 2.01 -17.22 8.58
N MET A 54 1.85 -17.72 9.82
CA MET A 54 0.64 -18.43 10.22
C MET A 54 -0.56 -17.49 10.11
N TYR A 55 -1.62 -17.96 9.44
CA TYR A 55 -2.76 -17.15 9.02
C TYR A 55 -4.05 -17.98 9.11
N ARG A 56 -5.10 -17.39 9.69
CA ARG A 56 -6.44 -17.98 9.72
C ARG A 56 -7.25 -17.50 8.50
N GLY A 57 -7.14 -18.22 7.37
CA GLY A 57 -7.96 -18.00 6.18
C GLY A 57 -7.36 -18.60 4.89
N LYS A 58 -7.86 -18.21 3.71
CA LYS A 58 -7.41 -18.76 2.41
C LYS A 58 -5.98 -18.36 2.02
N ASN A 59 -5.17 -19.33 1.57
CA ASN A 59 -3.77 -19.12 1.16
C ASN A 59 -3.56 -17.98 0.15
N THR A 60 -4.55 -17.71 -0.72
CA THR A 60 -4.54 -16.62 -1.70
C THR A 60 -4.34 -15.23 -1.08
N HIS A 61 -4.76 -15.02 0.16
CA HIS A 61 -4.55 -13.74 0.85
C HIS A 61 -3.07 -13.53 1.24
N ARG A 62 -2.36 -14.58 1.66
CA ARG A 62 -0.91 -14.50 1.96
C ARG A 62 -0.10 -14.19 0.70
N GLN A 63 -0.42 -14.86 -0.40
CA GLN A 63 0.20 -14.59 -1.69
C GLN A 63 -0.10 -13.16 -2.17
N ALA A 64 -1.31 -12.65 -1.92
CA ALA A 64 -1.67 -11.27 -2.21
C ALA A 64 -0.88 -10.25 -1.36
N ILE A 65 -0.61 -10.54 -0.09
CA ILE A 65 0.22 -9.68 0.78
C ILE A 65 1.68 -9.71 0.33
N ALA A 66 2.23 -10.91 0.08
CA ALA A 66 3.60 -11.06 -0.39
C ALA A 66 3.80 -10.32 -1.74
N SER A 67 2.87 -10.45 -2.68
CA SER A 67 2.92 -9.73 -3.97
C SER A 67 2.70 -8.21 -3.85
N ALA A 68 2.05 -7.76 -2.77
CA ALA A 68 1.88 -6.35 -2.46
C ALA A 68 3.05 -5.77 -1.66
N THR A 69 4.04 -6.58 -1.27
CA THR A 69 5.27 -6.11 -0.61
C THR A 69 6.16 -5.44 -1.65
N GLN A 70 6.37 -4.15 -1.51
CA GLN A 70 7.02 -3.30 -2.51
C GLN A 70 7.97 -2.30 -1.85
N MET A 71 8.89 -1.78 -2.65
CA MET A 71 9.64 -0.59 -2.31
C MET A 71 9.10 0.64 -3.07
N ASP A 72 9.25 1.81 -2.48
CA ASP A 72 9.02 3.11 -3.09
C ASP A 72 10.22 4.01 -2.81
N VAL A 73 10.88 4.48 -3.88
CA VAL A 73 12.07 5.33 -3.80
C VAL A 73 11.81 6.58 -4.62
N ARG A 74 11.62 7.71 -3.94
CA ARG A 74 11.25 8.98 -4.56
C ARG A 74 11.91 10.18 -3.88
N ARG A 75 12.16 11.21 -4.69
CA ARG A 75 12.55 12.53 -4.21
C ARG A 75 11.36 13.18 -3.51
N THR A 76 11.62 13.85 -2.38
CA THR A 76 10.63 14.61 -1.63
C THR A 76 11.10 16.07 -1.56
N GLY A 77 10.35 16.97 -2.19
CA GLY A 77 10.69 18.39 -2.28
C GLY A 77 11.37 18.79 -3.61
N ALA A 78 11.56 20.09 -3.78
CA ALA A 78 12.24 20.72 -4.90
C ALA A 78 13.66 21.17 -4.49
N GLY A 79 14.53 21.44 -5.49
CA GLY A 79 15.90 21.93 -5.28
C GLY A 79 16.99 20.85 -5.12
N PRO A 80 18.27 21.21 -5.36
CA PRO A 80 19.39 20.26 -5.50
C PRO A 80 19.68 19.40 -4.26
N SER A 81 19.31 19.89 -3.08
CA SER A 81 19.44 19.21 -1.80
C SER A 81 18.20 18.43 -1.38
N ALA A 82 17.21 18.27 -2.26
CA ALA A 82 15.97 17.58 -1.92
C ALA A 82 16.24 16.17 -1.36
N GLN A 83 15.58 15.89 -0.24
CA GLN A 83 15.70 14.60 0.43
C GLN A 83 15.14 13.49 -0.45
N LEU A 84 15.76 12.32 -0.36
CA LEU A 84 15.27 11.12 -0.99
C LEU A 84 14.61 10.25 0.08
N ARG A 85 13.34 9.90 -0.14
CA ARG A 85 12.59 9.00 0.72
C ARG A 85 12.58 7.61 0.09
N ALA A 86 13.12 6.64 0.81
CA ALA A 86 13.02 5.23 0.50
C ALA A 86 12.09 4.55 1.51
N GLN A 87 11.11 3.80 1.03
CA GLN A 87 10.13 3.09 1.86
C GLN A 87 10.05 1.63 1.40
N ILE A 88 9.98 0.69 2.34
CA ILE A 88 9.61 -0.71 2.09
C ILE A 88 8.37 -1.02 2.92
N GLY A 89 7.43 -1.76 2.34
CA GLY A 89 6.31 -2.29 3.10
C GLY A 89 5.24 -2.91 2.21
N ILE A 90 4.09 -3.19 2.80
CA ILE A 90 2.93 -3.69 2.05
C ILE A 90 2.11 -2.52 1.54
N ARG A 91 1.89 -2.50 0.23
CA ARG A 91 1.00 -1.54 -0.40
C ARG A 91 -0.44 -2.07 -0.39
N TYR A 92 -1.21 -1.67 0.60
CA TYR A 92 -2.59 -2.13 0.76
C TYR A 92 -3.54 -1.59 -0.34
N GLY A 93 -4.59 -2.37 -0.62
CA GLY A 93 -5.66 -2.03 -1.56
C GLY A 93 -5.31 -2.34 -3.02
N ALA A 94 -6.09 -1.76 -3.94
CA ALA A 94 -5.89 -1.91 -5.39
C ALA A 94 -4.49 -1.48 -5.86
N LYS A 95 -3.81 -0.63 -5.06
CA LYS A 95 -2.45 -0.16 -5.32
C LYS A 95 -1.37 -1.23 -5.10
N GLY A 96 -1.67 -2.33 -4.39
CA GLY A 96 -0.74 -3.46 -4.21
C GLY A 96 -0.55 -4.36 -5.44
N GLY A 97 -0.99 -3.89 -6.61
CA GLY A 97 -0.86 -4.58 -7.89
C GLY A 97 -2.07 -5.44 -8.25
N ALA A 98 -2.17 -5.75 -9.56
CA ALA A 98 -3.27 -6.54 -10.13
C ALA A 98 -3.39 -7.93 -9.49
N ARG A 99 -2.28 -8.52 -9.05
CA ARG A 99 -2.21 -9.84 -8.39
C ARG A 99 -2.88 -9.84 -7.01
N ALA A 100 -2.84 -8.71 -6.31
CA ALA A 100 -3.33 -8.66 -4.93
C ALA A 100 -4.83 -8.38 -4.82
N LYS A 101 -5.50 -7.87 -5.88
CA LYS A 101 -6.97 -7.69 -6.02
C LYS A 101 -7.69 -7.11 -4.77
N GLY A 102 -7.03 -6.30 -3.94
CA GLY A 102 -7.59 -5.80 -2.68
C GLY A 102 -7.78 -6.86 -1.58
N ARG A 103 -7.30 -8.08 -1.80
CA ARG A 103 -7.37 -9.23 -0.89
C ARG A 103 -6.37 -9.14 0.27
N GLN A 104 -5.65 -8.02 0.42
CA GLN A 104 -4.70 -7.82 1.53
C GLN A 104 -5.38 -7.43 2.85
N ARG A 105 -6.72 -7.25 2.87
CA ARG A 105 -7.48 -6.91 4.07
C ARG A 105 -7.72 -8.15 4.92
N ILE A 106 -6.68 -8.55 5.63
CA ILE A 106 -6.76 -9.58 6.66
C ILE A 106 -6.80 -8.88 8.01
N TYR A 107 -7.96 -8.87 8.65
CA TYR A 107 -8.17 -8.13 9.90
C TYR A 107 -7.19 -8.54 11.01
N HIS A 108 -6.84 -9.82 11.13
CA HIS A 108 -5.96 -10.32 12.20
C HIS A 108 -4.45 -10.24 11.96
N ILE A 109 -3.99 -9.66 10.84
CA ILE A 109 -2.55 -9.39 10.61
C ILE A 109 -2.31 -7.93 10.20
N LEU A 110 -3.24 -7.03 10.49
CA LEU A 110 -2.95 -5.61 10.36
C LEU A 110 -1.79 -5.27 11.32
N GLU A 111 -0.73 -4.65 10.80
CA GLU A 111 0.44 -4.22 11.61
C GLU A 111 -0.01 -3.38 12.81
N SER A 112 -1.03 -2.54 12.59
CA SER A 112 -1.64 -1.66 13.59
C SER A 112 -2.76 -2.30 14.42
N GLY A 113 -3.10 -3.56 14.14
CA GLY A 113 -4.31 -4.19 14.66
C GLY A 113 -5.60 -3.64 14.05
N PHE A 114 -6.72 -3.98 14.67
CA PHE A 114 -8.04 -3.45 14.30
C PHE A 114 -8.94 -3.29 15.51
N ARG A 115 -9.93 -2.41 15.37
CA ARG A 115 -11.01 -2.29 16.33
C ARG A 115 -12.08 -3.32 15.98
N HIS A 116 -12.44 -4.14 16.95
CA HIS A 116 -13.52 -5.11 16.86
C HIS A 116 -14.60 -4.73 17.87
N PHE A 117 -15.79 -4.50 17.37
CA PHE A 117 -16.98 -4.38 18.20
C PHE A 117 -17.39 -5.81 18.55
N GLY A 118 -17.49 -6.21 19.82
CA GLY A 118 -17.49 -7.63 20.22
C GLY A 118 -18.42 -8.60 19.46
N GLY A 119 -18.23 -9.91 19.70
CA GLY A 119 -19.08 -10.96 19.12
C GLY A 119 -20.56 -10.66 19.35
N GLY A 120 -21.37 -10.78 18.29
CA GLY A 120 -22.80 -10.43 18.34
C GLY A 120 -23.13 -8.96 18.05
N SER A 121 -22.15 -8.09 17.82
CA SER A 121 -22.45 -6.70 17.46
C SER A 121 -23.21 -6.61 16.12
N SER A 122 -24.29 -5.83 16.12
CA SER A 122 -25.11 -5.57 14.93
C SER A 122 -24.32 -4.91 13.78
N PHE A 123 -23.13 -4.36 14.07
CA PHE A 123 -22.23 -3.77 13.08
C PHE A 123 -21.71 -4.77 12.04
N TYR A 124 -21.59 -6.05 12.37
CA TYR A 124 -21.17 -7.08 11.42
C TYR A 124 -22.33 -7.89 10.83
N ALA A 125 -23.54 -7.72 11.36
CA ALA A 125 -24.73 -8.35 10.80
C ALA A 125 -24.95 -7.91 9.34
N SER A 126 -25.53 -8.79 8.54
CA SER A 126 -25.97 -8.46 7.19
C SER A 126 -27.04 -7.35 7.21
N ALA A 127 -27.42 -6.87 6.03
CA ALA A 127 -28.67 -6.10 5.94
C ALA A 127 -29.84 -6.98 6.45
N PRO A 128 -30.86 -6.37 7.09
CA PRO A 128 -32.07 -7.10 7.49
C PRO A 128 -32.74 -7.75 6.28
N GLN A 129 -33.54 -8.79 6.52
CA GLN A 129 -34.17 -9.57 5.46
C GLN A 129 -35.10 -8.72 4.58
N SER A 130 -35.74 -7.69 5.15
CA SER A 130 -36.53 -6.70 4.42
C SER A 130 -35.76 -5.97 3.31
N LEU A 131 -34.43 -5.84 3.45
CA LEU A 131 -33.55 -5.21 2.47
C LEU A 131 -32.78 -6.22 1.60
N ALA A 132 -33.07 -7.52 1.71
CA ALA A 132 -32.35 -8.56 0.98
C ALA A 132 -32.53 -8.43 -0.54
N SER A 133 -33.77 -8.18 -0.99
CA SER A 133 -34.10 -7.97 -2.41
C SER A 133 -33.33 -6.78 -3.01
N GLN A 134 -33.36 -5.62 -2.36
CA GLN A 134 -32.59 -4.44 -2.79
C GLN A 134 -31.09 -4.69 -2.78
N ARG A 135 -30.57 -5.42 -1.78
CA ARG A 135 -29.15 -5.78 -1.69
C ARG A 135 -28.73 -6.61 -2.90
N ASP A 136 -29.51 -7.61 -3.25
CA ASP A 136 -29.15 -8.55 -4.32
C ASP A 136 -29.39 -7.91 -5.70
N ALA A 137 -30.46 -7.14 -5.87
CA ALA A 137 -30.69 -6.31 -7.05
C ALA A 137 -29.55 -5.27 -7.26
N ARG A 138 -29.12 -4.58 -6.21
CA ARG A 138 -27.97 -3.66 -6.27
C ARG A 138 -26.68 -4.38 -6.66
N ARG A 139 -26.46 -5.59 -6.17
CA ARG A 139 -25.27 -6.39 -6.54
C ARG A 139 -25.30 -6.77 -8.02
N ALA A 140 -26.46 -7.19 -8.53
CA ALA A 140 -26.65 -7.51 -9.94
C ALA A 140 -26.41 -6.27 -10.82
N PHE A 141 -27.09 -5.16 -10.50
CA PHE A 141 -26.92 -3.87 -11.16
C PHE A 141 -25.45 -3.42 -11.22
N VAL A 142 -24.77 -3.42 -10.06
CA VAL A 142 -23.36 -3.01 -9.99
C VAL A 142 -22.49 -3.95 -10.79
N LYS A 143 -22.74 -5.27 -10.78
CA LYS A 143 -21.95 -6.23 -11.55
C LYS A 143 -22.09 -5.96 -13.05
N GLU A 144 -23.32 -5.86 -13.54
CA GLU A 144 -23.63 -5.62 -14.94
C GLU A 144 -23.02 -4.32 -15.46
N LYS A 145 -23.34 -3.18 -14.82
CA LYS A 145 -22.84 -1.86 -15.22
C LYS A 145 -21.31 -1.79 -15.11
N ARG A 146 -20.73 -2.38 -14.07
CA ARG A 146 -19.27 -2.43 -13.91
C ARG A 146 -18.63 -3.17 -15.08
N ASP A 147 -19.14 -4.35 -15.42
CA ASP A 147 -18.59 -5.18 -16.48
C ASP A 147 -18.73 -4.48 -17.85
N ALA A 148 -19.83 -3.75 -18.09
CA ALA A 148 -20.00 -2.88 -19.26
C ALA A 148 -18.98 -1.73 -19.30
N ILE A 149 -18.73 -1.03 -18.19
CA ILE A 149 -17.72 0.05 -18.10
C ILE A 149 -16.32 -0.48 -18.43
N TRP A 150 -15.97 -1.68 -17.95
CA TRP A 150 -14.68 -2.31 -18.25
C TRP A 150 -14.57 -2.72 -19.72
N LYS A 151 -15.65 -3.22 -20.32
CA LYS A 151 -15.69 -3.57 -21.76
C LYS A 151 -15.55 -2.33 -22.64
N ALA A 152 -16.24 -1.24 -22.30
CA ALA A 152 -16.20 0.02 -23.07
C ALA A 152 -14.85 0.75 -22.96
N ASN A 153 -14.10 0.54 -21.89
CA ASN A 153 -12.82 1.19 -21.65
C ASN A 153 -11.74 0.14 -21.38
N PRO A 154 -11.26 -0.60 -22.40
CA PRO A 154 -10.24 -1.62 -22.21
C PRO A 154 -8.85 -1.01 -21.91
N GLY A 155 -7.93 -1.85 -21.44
CA GLY A 155 -6.51 -1.50 -21.31
C GLY A 155 -6.11 -0.61 -20.13
N ASN A 156 -4.86 -0.17 -20.14
CA ASN A 156 -4.19 0.49 -19.01
C ASN A 156 -3.77 1.95 -19.26
N ALA A 157 -4.19 2.53 -20.39
CA ALA A 157 -3.96 3.93 -20.72
C ALA A 157 -4.55 4.87 -19.66
N ARG A 158 -3.93 6.05 -19.48
CA ARG A 158 -4.35 7.05 -18.48
C ARG A 158 -5.78 7.51 -18.73
N GLN A 159 -6.14 7.79 -19.99
CA GLN A 159 -7.49 8.22 -20.39
C GLN A 159 -8.53 7.14 -20.08
N ALA A 160 -8.28 5.88 -20.45
CA ALA A 160 -9.17 4.76 -20.13
C ALA A 160 -9.36 4.60 -18.61
N LYS A 161 -8.32 4.79 -17.79
CA LYS A 161 -8.45 4.76 -16.32
C LYS A 161 -9.30 5.91 -15.78
N GLN A 162 -9.15 7.12 -16.31
CA GLN A 162 -9.94 8.29 -15.91
C GLN A 162 -11.42 8.10 -16.30
N ALA A 163 -11.68 7.67 -17.53
CA ALA A 163 -13.03 7.38 -18.02
C ALA A 163 -13.71 6.31 -17.16
N ARG A 164 -13.03 5.18 -16.88
CA ARG A 164 -13.55 4.15 -15.96
C ARG A 164 -13.84 4.72 -14.58
N SER A 165 -12.95 5.53 -14.01
CA SER A 165 -13.17 6.10 -12.68
C SER A 165 -14.41 7.00 -12.66
N SER A 166 -14.57 7.88 -13.65
CA SER A 166 -15.73 8.76 -13.77
C SER A 166 -17.04 7.96 -13.91
N ALA A 167 -17.07 7.00 -14.83
CA ALA A 167 -18.22 6.14 -15.05
C ALA A 167 -18.59 5.31 -13.81
N MET A 168 -17.61 4.79 -13.07
CA MET A 168 -17.86 4.08 -11.81
C MET A 168 -18.46 5.01 -10.75
N TYR A 169 -18.02 6.27 -10.65
CA TYR A 169 -18.62 7.23 -9.71
C TYR A 169 -20.08 7.50 -10.07
N ALA A 170 -20.40 7.70 -11.34
CA ALA A 170 -21.77 7.87 -11.83
C ALA A 170 -22.62 6.64 -11.54
N MET A 171 -22.15 5.43 -11.88
CA MET A 171 -22.82 4.17 -11.58
C MET A 171 -23.12 4.01 -10.08
N TYR A 172 -22.18 4.35 -9.20
CA TYR A 172 -22.42 4.29 -7.75
C TYR A 172 -23.36 5.39 -7.24
N ALA A 173 -23.48 6.52 -7.93
CA ALA A 173 -24.48 7.54 -7.63
C ALA A 173 -25.89 7.08 -8.04
N GLU A 174 -26.02 6.52 -9.25
CA GLU A 174 -27.25 5.88 -9.75
C GLU A 174 -27.69 4.73 -8.82
N ALA A 175 -26.75 3.86 -8.42
CA ALA A 175 -27.06 2.79 -7.45
C ALA A 175 -27.48 3.32 -6.07
N ARG A 176 -27.15 4.55 -5.69
CA ARG A 176 -27.62 5.14 -4.42
C ARG A 176 -29.01 5.73 -4.56
N SER A 177 -29.36 6.32 -5.71
CA SER A 177 -30.70 6.84 -5.95
C SER A 177 -31.71 5.71 -6.16
N GLN A 178 -31.34 4.66 -6.92
CA GLN A 178 -32.22 3.54 -7.23
C GLN A 178 -32.48 2.63 -6.02
N PHE A 179 -31.48 2.43 -5.14
CA PHE A 179 -31.57 1.56 -3.96
C PHE A 179 -31.50 2.41 -2.67
N LYS A 180 -32.42 3.36 -2.55
CA LYS A 180 -32.38 4.43 -1.52
C LYS A 180 -32.40 3.89 -0.09
N GLU A 181 -33.32 2.99 0.24
CA GLU A 181 -33.44 2.46 1.61
C GLU A 181 -32.18 1.70 2.05
N LEU A 182 -31.62 0.88 1.15
CA LEU A 182 -30.34 0.22 1.41
C LEU A 182 -29.18 1.23 1.56
N ALA A 183 -29.16 2.29 0.76
CA ALA A 183 -28.16 3.35 0.86
C ALA A 183 -28.27 4.09 2.21
N GLU A 184 -29.49 4.40 2.66
CA GLU A 184 -29.77 5.00 3.96
C GLU A 184 -29.36 4.08 5.11
N TYR A 185 -29.77 2.80 5.09
CA TYR A 185 -29.35 1.81 6.09
C TYR A 185 -27.83 1.68 6.20
N THR A 186 -27.12 1.62 5.07
CA THR A 186 -25.66 1.53 5.11
C THR A 186 -25.00 2.82 5.63
N SER A 187 -25.59 3.98 5.35
CA SER A 187 -25.15 5.28 5.86
C SER A 187 -25.35 5.39 7.36
N THR A 188 -26.55 5.09 7.87
CA THR A 188 -26.89 5.12 9.30
C THR A 188 -26.03 4.13 10.08
N LYS A 189 -25.87 2.90 9.58
CA LYS A 189 -24.99 1.88 10.17
C LYS A 189 -23.54 2.35 10.26
N ARG A 190 -23.03 3.03 9.22
CA ARG A 190 -21.69 3.62 9.25
C ARG A 190 -21.57 4.75 10.27
N LYS A 191 -22.57 5.63 10.40
CA LYS A 191 -22.60 6.68 11.43
C LYS A 191 -22.60 6.07 12.83
N ALA A 192 -23.46 5.09 13.09
CA ALA A 192 -23.52 4.38 14.37
C ALA A 192 -22.19 3.70 14.74
N MET A 193 -21.57 3.00 13.78
CA MET A 193 -20.25 2.39 13.97
C MET A 193 -19.15 3.43 14.25
N ASN A 194 -19.23 4.62 13.62
CA ASN A 194 -18.29 5.70 13.89
C ASN A 194 -18.48 6.30 15.28
N ALA A 195 -19.73 6.45 15.75
CA ALA A 195 -20.04 6.93 17.10
C ALA A 195 -19.60 5.92 18.17
N ALA A 196 -19.82 4.63 17.95
CA ALA A 196 -19.43 3.56 18.86
C ALA A 196 -17.91 3.29 18.92
N LYS A 197 -17.07 4.04 18.21
CA LYS A 197 -15.63 3.78 18.11
C LYS A 197 -14.90 3.67 19.45
N GLY A 198 -15.44 4.27 20.51
CA GLY A 198 -14.90 4.19 21.88
C GLY A 198 -15.17 2.86 22.59
N SER A 199 -16.27 2.16 22.27
CA SER A 199 -16.62 0.87 22.87
C SER A 199 -16.00 -0.34 22.13
N ALA A 200 -15.26 -0.10 21.04
CA ALA A 200 -14.64 -1.16 20.28
C ALA A 200 -13.37 -1.69 20.98
N LYS A 201 -13.31 -3.00 21.21
CA LYS A 201 -12.10 -3.68 21.69
C LYS A 201 -11.02 -3.57 20.62
N THR A 202 -9.83 -3.10 21.00
CA THR A 202 -8.69 -3.08 20.09
C THR A 202 -8.00 -4.43 20.10
N ILE A 203 -8.04 -5.14 18.97
CA ILE A 203 -7.24 -6.34 18.74
C ILE A 203 -5.87 -5.87 18.27
N ARG A 204 -4.84 -6.21 19.05
CA ARG A 204 -3.46 -5.82 18.76
C ARG A 204 -3.00 -6.42 17.44
N GLY A 205 -2.22 -5.63 16.70
CA GLY A 205 -1.57 -6.10 15.49
C GLY A 205 -0.45 -7.08 15.78
N ALA A 206 -0.02 -7.81 14.76
CA ALA A 206 1.09 -8.75 14.88
C ALA A 206 2.48 -8.07 14.81
N PHE A 207 2.53 -6.79 14.39
CA PHE A 207 3.77 -5.98 14.26
C PHE A 207 4.91 -6.70 13.53
N ARG A 208 4.61 -7.58 12.57
CA ARG A 208 5.59 -8.47 11.92
C ARG A 208 6.59 -7.69 11.09
N SER A 209 6.11 -6.83 10.21
CA SER A 209 6.95 -5.97 9.37
C SER A 209 7.73 -4.99 10.22
N TYR A 210 7.12 -4.46 11.30
CA TYR A 210 7.80 -3.57 12.22
C TYR A 210 8.97 -4.25 12.95
N ARG A 211 8.76 -5.45 13.51
CA ARG A 211 9.81 -6.24 14.17
C ARG A 211 10.94 -6.61 13.21
N TRP A 212 10.59 -7.09 12.02
CA TRP A 212 11.57 -7.39 10.98
C TRP A 212 12.37 -6.14 10.56
N ALA A 213 11.71 -4.98 10.43
CA ALA A 213 12.38 -3.73 10.07
C ALA A 213 13.39 -3.28 11.14
N ARG A 214 13.05 -3.40 12.43
CA ARG A 214 14.01 -3.12 13.52
C ARG A 214 15.21 -4.08 13.47
N ALA A 215 14.98 -5.37 13.24
CA ALA A 215 16.05 -6.37 13.23
C ALA A 215 17.00 -6.25 12.02
N ASN A 216 16.58 -5.62 10.93
CA ASN A 216 17.37 -5.47 9.71
C ASN A 216 17.83 -4.03 9.47
N LEU A 217 17.64 -3.15 10.44
CA LEU A 217 17.85 -1.71 10.28
C LEU A 217 19.27 -1.38 9.83
N GLU A 218 20.24 -1.89 10.57
CA GLU A 218 21.67 -1.66 10.36
C GLU A 218 22.12 -2.25 9.02
N LYS A 219 21.73 -3.50 8.73
CA LYS A 219 22.00 -4.15 7.44
C LYS A 219 21.45 -3.36 6.25
N VAL A 220 20.27 -2.78 6.40
CA VAL A 220 19.65 -1.93 5.36
C VAL A 220 20.45 -0.64 5.20
N MET A 221 20.92 -0.02 6.28
CA MET A 221 21.75 1.18 6.23
C MET A 221 23.07 0.94 5.53
N ASP A 222 23.79 -0.11 5.92
CA ASP A 222 25.08 -0.46 5.36
C ASP A 222 24.96 -0.79 3.88
N ALA A 223 23.94 -1.58 3.51
CA ALA A 223 23.65 -1.87 2.12
C ALA A 223 23.33 -0.59 1.32
N MET A 224 22.53 0.34 1.87
CA MET A 224 22.23 1.60 1.19
C MET A 224 23.48 2.47 1.01
N ALA A 225 24.32 2.59 2.02
CA ALA A 225 25.57 3.35 1.94
C ALA A 225 26.50 2.75 0.88
N ARG A 226 26.74 1.43 0.95
CA ARG A 226 27.63 0.70 0.04
C ARG A 226 27.16 0.75 -1.42
N GLU A 227 25.90 0.43 -1.69
CA GLU A 227 25.37 0.41 -3.06
C GLU A 227 25.28 1.82 -3.66
N THR A 228 25.02 2.83 -2.85
CA THR A 228 25.00 4.22 -3.31
C THR A 228 26.41 4.72 -3.62
N LEU A 229 27.38 4.41 -2.76
CA LEU A 229 28.79 4.74 -2.98
C LEU A 229 29.32 4.05 -4.24
N ALA A 230 29.03 2.76 -4.43
CA ALA A 230 29.43 2.00 -5.61
C ALA A 230 28.87 2.60 -6.91
N GLU A 231 27.58 2.98 -6.92
CA GLU A 231 26.98 3.62 -8.10
C GLU A 231 27.54 5.04 -8.31
N ALA A 232 27.82 5.79 -7.25
CA ALA A 232 28.43 7.12 -7.37
C ALA A 232 29.84 7.04 -7.98
N LYS A 233 30.70 6.12 -7.48
CA LYS A 233 32.05 5.86 -8.03
C LYS A 233 31.98 5.44 -9.50
N LYS A 234 31.02 4.58 -9.86
CA LYS A 234 30.77 4.17 -11.25
C LYS A 234 30.36 5.33 -12.16
N LEU A 235 29.58 6.29 -11.66
CA LEU A 235 29.19 7.46 -12.46
C LEU A 235 30.35 8.44 -12.62
N LEU A 236 31.19 8.61 -11.61
CA LEU A 236 32.41 9.42 -11.70
C LEU A 236 33.39 8.82 -12.72
N SER A 237 33.59 7.50 -12.70
CA SER A 237 34.49 6.83 -13.65
C SER A 237 33.98 6.87 -15.11
N LYS A 238 32.68 7.06 -15.31
CA LYS A 238 32.06 7.18 -16.64
C LYS A 238 31.94 8.63 -17.14
N GLY A 239 31.97 9.61 -16.24
CA GLY A 239 31.88 11.04 -16.54
C GLY A 239 33.18 11.67 -17.02
N GLY A 240 34.24 10.88 -17.24
CA GLY A 240 35.54 11.32 -17.76
C GLY A 240 35.71 11.20 -19.27
N LYS A 241 34.65 10.90 -20.04
CA LYS A 241 34.63 11.11 -21.49
C LYS A 241 33.51 12.10 -21.83
N PRO A 242 33.82 13.23 -22.50
CA PRO A 242 32.80 14.07 -23.09
C PRO A 242 31.92 13.27 -24.07
#